data_AF-A0A0L7K652-F1
#
_entry.id   AF-A0A0L7K652-F1
#
_cell.length_a   1.000
_cell.length_b   1.000
_cell.length_c   1.000
_cell.angle_alpha   90.00
_cell.angle_beta   90.00
_cell.angle_gamma   90.00
#
_symmetry.space_group_name_H-M   'P 1'
#
loop_
_entity.id
_entity.type
_entity.pdbx_description
1 polymer ?
#
loop_
_entity_poly.entity_id
_entity_poly.type
_entity_poly.pdbx_seq_one_letter_code
_entity_poly.pdbx_strand_id
1 'polypeptide(L)' 'RYLEKLNLFNNELNEQFINIEHNKYLVHIDLSDNQIERIEFFYNTNVFLYINLANNSIRNIEPLKNNFHLEYLNISGNKL' A
#
# COMPACT_ATOMS: atom_id res chain seq x y z
N ARG A 1 0.00 14.39 -17.60
CA ARG A 1 -0.13 14.50 -16.13
C ARG A 1 0.03 13.10 -15.57
N TYR A 2 0.92 12.90 -14.60
CA TYR A 2 1.11 11.61 -13.94
C TYR A 2 0.15 11.49 -12.75
N LEU A 3 -0.14 10.26 -12.31
CA LEU A 3 -0.95 10.02 -11.12
C LEU A 3 -0.05 10.08 -9.88
N GLU A 4 -0.39 10.94 -8.92
CA GLU A 4 0.38 11.12 -7.68
C GLU A 4 -0.30 10.56 -6.43
N LYS A 5 -1.64 10.46 -6.48
CA LYS A 5 -2.46 9.96 -5.38
C LYS A 5 -3.48 8.96 -5.93
N LEU A 6 -3.62 7.82 -5.26
CA LEU A 6 -4.58 6.78 -5.60
C LEU A 6 -5.36 6.42 -4.34
N ASN A 7 -6.69 6.53 -4.42
CA ASN A 7 -7.58 6.12 -3.34
C ASN A 7 -8.43 4.95 -3.82
N LEU A 8 -8.30 3.82 -3.13
CA LEU A 8 -9.02 2.56 -3.34
C LEU A 8 -9.65 2.07 -2.03
N PHE A 9 -9.95 3.00 -1.12
CA PHE A 9 -10.63 2.73 0.14
C PHE A 9 -11.94 1.97 -0.06
N ASN A 10 -12.22 1.03 0.84
CA ASN A 10 -13.50 0.31 0.95
C ASN A 10 -13.92 -0.35 -0.36
N ASN A 11 -13.07 -1.26 -0.83
CA ASN A 11 -13.35 -2.14 -1.95
C ASN A 11 -13.19 -3.59 -1.50
N GLU A 12 -13.35 -4.52 -2.44
CA GLU A 12 -13.13 -5.94 -2.24
C GLU A 12 -11.79 -6.38 -2.84
N LEU A 13 -10.79 -5.50 -2.83
CA LEU A 13 -9.48 -5.80 -3.42
C LEU A 13 -8.72 -6.81 -2.56
N ASN A 14 -8.02 -7.69 -3.24
CA ASN A 14 -6.91 -8.46 -2.70
C ASN A 14 -5.66 -8.18 -3.55
N GLU A 15 -4.52 -8.72 -3.14
CA GLU A 15 -3.21 -8.44 -3.76
C GLU A 15 -3.14 -8.76 -5.26
N GLN A 16 -3.98 -9.65 -5.80
CA GLN A 16 -3.95 -10.04 -7.21
C GLN A 16 -4.35 -8.91 -8.16
N PHE A 17 -5.07 -7.90 -7.66
CA PHE A 17 -5.57 -6.77 -8.46
C PHE A 17 -4.70 -5.52 -8.34
N ILE A 18 -3.63 -5.56 -7.53
CA ILE A 18 -2.81 -4.40 -7.21
C ILE A 18 -1.47 -4.54 -7.93
N ASN A 19 -1.27 -3.71 -8.96
CA ASN A 19 0.02 -3.55 -9.63
C ASN A 19 0.40 -2.07 -9.68
N ILE A 20 1.33 -1.68 -8.81
CA ILE A 20 1.77 -0.28 -8.63
C ILE A 20 3.28 -0.09 -8.81
N GLU A 21 4.01 -1.15 -9.15
CA GLU A 21 5.49 -1.13 -9.21
C GLU A 21 6.05 -0.20 -10.30
N HIS A 22 5.25 0.12 -11.32
CA HIS A 22 5.64 1.01 -12.41
C HIS A 22 5.21 2.48 -12.19
N ASN A 23 4.45 2.78 -11.13
CA ASN A 23 3.96 4.13 -10.87
C ASN A 23 5.03 4.99 -10.19
N LYS A 24 5.99 5.48 -10.97
CA LYS A 24 7.14 6.29 -10.49
C LYS A 24 6.79 7.60 -9.79
N TYR A 25 5.56 8.08 -9.92
CA TYR A 25 5.09 9.35 -9.36
C TYR A 25 4.00 9.16 -8.31
N LEU A 26 3.55 7.93 -8.05
CA LEU A 26 2.50 7.66 -7.07
C LEU A 26 3.12 7.68 -5.66
N VAL A 27 2.89 8.75 -4.92
CA VAL A 27 3.49 9.00 -3.60
C VAL A 27 2.52 8.78 -2.44
N HIS A 28 1.22 8.71 -2.73
CA HIS A 28 0.16 8.48 -1.76
C HIS A 28 -0.77 7.37 -2.25
N ILE A 29 -0.98 6.36 -1.40
CA ILE A 29 -1.94 5.31 -1.66
C ILE A 29 -2.79 5.00 -0.44
N ASP A 30 -4.11 4.92 -0.66
CA ASP A 30 -5.07 4.40 0.30
C ASP A 30 -5.66 3.08 -0.21
N LEU A 31 -5.36 2.00 0.52
CA LEU A 31 -5.84 0.63 0.32
C LEU A 31 -6.62 0.14 1.56
N SER A 32 -7.04 1.05 2.44
CA SER A 32 -7.74 0.66 3.66
C SER A 32 -9.13 0.08 3.40
N ASP A 33 -9.61 -0.73 4.33
CA ASP A 33 -10.88 -1.44 4.25
C ASP A 33 -10.98 -2.30 2.96
N ASN A 34 -10.05 -3.24 2.83
CA ASN A 34 -10.00 -4.21 1.73
C ASN A 34 -9.75 -5.63 2.29
N GLN A 35 -9.42 -6.59 1.43
CA GLN A 35 -9.20 -8.00 1.77
C GLN A 35 -7.74 -8.42 1.53
N ILE A 36 -6.79 -7.50 1.74
CA ILE A 36 -5.36 -7.73 1.43
C ILE A 36 -4.72 -8.55 2.54
N GLU A 37 -4.07 -9.66 2.17
CA GLU A 37 -3.30 -10.49 3.12
C GLU A 37 -1.79 -10.33 2.97
N ARG A 38 -1.35 -9.99 1.76
CA ARG A 38 0.06 -9.85 1.40
C ARG A 38 0.28 -8.59 0.60
N ILE A 39 1.47 -8.02 0.75
CA ILE A 39 1.81 -6.72 0.16
C ILE A 39 3.13 -6.78 -0.62
N GLU A 40 3.42 -7.92 -1.27
CA GLU A 40 4.67 -8.09 -2.03
C GLU A 40 4.84 -7.06 -3.16
N PHE A 41 3.75 -6.50 -3.68
CA PHE A 41 3.78 -5.44 -4.69
C PHE A 41 4.49 -4.16 -4.21
N PHE A 42 4.78 -3.99 -2.92
CA PHE A 42 5.62 -2.90 -2.43
C PHE A 42 7.14 -3.18 -2.46
N TYR A 43 7.59 -4.42 -2.68
CA TYR A 43 9.04 -4.73 -2.66
C TYR A 43 9.85 -3.88 -3.66
N ASN A 44 9.25 -3.57 -4.81
CA ASN A 44 9.87 -2.79 -5.89
C ASN A 44 9.55 -1.29 -5.82
N THR A 45 8.96 -0.81 -4.73
CA THR A 45 8.56 0.58 -4.55
C THR A 45 9.49 1.30 -3.55
N ASN A 46 9.78 2.56 -3.81
CA ASN A 46 10.65 3.39 -2.96
C ASN A 46 10.27 4.87 -2.96
N VAL A 47 9.06 5.19 -3.43
CA VAL A 47 8.60 6.57 -3.68
C VAL A 47 7.49 7.02 -2.72
N PHE A 48 6.92 6.11 -1.91
CA PHE A 48 5.75 6.44 -1.10
C PHE A 48 6.11 7.32 0.09
N LEU A 49 5.32 8.39 0.26
CA LEU A 49 5.30 9.27 1.43
C LEU A 49 4.14 8.90 2.37
N TYR A 50 3.05 8.36 1.82
CA TYR A 50 1.85 8.00 2.56
C TYR A 50 1.29 6.65 2.10
N ILE A 51 1.15 5.73 3.05
CA ILE A 51 0.51 4.43 2.86
C ILE A 51 -0.55 4.23 3.94
N ASN A 52 -1.80 4.04 3.52
CA ASN A 52 -2.88 3.56 4.39
C ASN A 52 -3.29 2.14 3.98
N LEU A 53 -3.05 1.19 4.87
CA LEU A 53 -3.38 -0.24 4.74
C LEU A 53 -4.30 -0.70 5.89
N ALA A 54 -4.95 0.23 6.59
CA ALA A 54 -5.79 -0.11 7.73
C ALA A 54 -6.92 -1.08 7.36
N ASN A 55 -7.39 -1.86 8.34
CA ASN A 55 -8.53 -2.77 8.21
C ASN A 55 -8.38 -3.74 7.01
N ASN A 56 -7.26 -4.46 6.99
CA ASN A 56 -6.98 -5.56 6.06
C ASN A 56 -6.63 -6.82 6.88
N SER A 57 -6.02 -7.85 6.27
CA SER A 57 -5.60 -9.09 6.93
C SER A 57 -4.08 -9.35 6.81
N ILE A 58 -3.29 -8.27 6.73
CA ILE A 58 -1.83 -8.32 6.55
C ILE A 58 -1.16 -8.89 7.80
N ARG A 59 -0.17 -9.77 7.61
CA ARG A 59 0.59 -10.43 8.70
C ARG A 59 2.08 -10.05 8.74
N ASN A 60 2.56 -9.33 7.74
CA ASN A 60 3.97 -8.94 7.64
C ASN A 60 4.10 -7.66 6.82
N ILE A 61 4.97 -6.76 7.26
CA ILE A 61 5.24 -5.47 6.60
C ILE A 61 6.66 -5.35 6.03
N GLU A 62 7.48 -6.42 6.07
CA GLU A 62 8.80 -6.49 5.42
C GLU A 62 8.82 -5.95 3.97
N PRO A 63 7.78 -6.16 3.12
CA PRO A 63 7.78 -5.59 1.76
C PRO A 63 7.84 -4.07 1.70
N LEU A 64 7.55 -3.36 2.80
CA LEU A 64 7.63 -1.89 2.86
C LEU A 64 9.06 -1.37 3.09
N LYS A 65 10.05 -2.23 3.35
CA LYS A 65 11.40 -1.85 3.82
C LYS A 65 12.16 -0.86 2.93
N ASN A 66 11.82 -0.79 1.64
CA ASN A 66 12.49 0.09 0.67
C ASN A 66 11.86 1.49 0.58
N ASN A 67 10.71 1.73 1.24
CA ASN A 67 10.06 3.05 1.27
C ASN A 67 10.66 3.92 2.37
N PHE A 68 11.95 4.26 2.24
CA PHE A 68 12.70 5.06 3.21
C PHE A 68 12.18 6.50 3.40
N HIS A 69 11.36 6.99 2.46
CA HIS A 69 10.74 8.31 2.50
C HIS A 69 9.34 8.31 3.12
N LEU A 70 8.88 7.19 3.68
CA LEU A 70 7.54 7.08 4.23
C LEU A 70 7.38 7.98 5.46
N GLU A 71 6.48 8.96 5.36
CA GLU A 71 6.16 9.92 6.43
C GLU A 71 4.93 9.47 7.23
N TYR A 72 4.02 8.72 6.59
CA TYR A 72 2.82 8.20 7.22
C TYR A 72 2.57 6.74 6.82
N LEU A 73 2.38 5.90 7.84
CA LEU A 73 1.95 4.52 7.68
C LEU A 73 0.79 4.23 8.64
N ASN A 74 -0.34 3.78 8.09
CA ASN A 74 -1.43 3.23 8.89
C ASN A 74 -1.63 1.75 8.56
N ILE A 75 -1.47 0.90 9.57
CA ILE A 75 -1.63 -0.56 9.51
C ILE A 75 -2.56 -1.07 10.60
N SER A 76 -3.35 -0.20 11.22
CA SER A 76 -4.33 -0.59 12.25
C SER A 76 -5.33 -1.61 11.70
N GLY A 77 -5.87 -2.48 12.56
CA GLY A 77 -6.85 -3.48 12.14
C GLY A 77 -6.30 -4.61 11.26
N ASN A 78 -4.98 -4.77 11.14
CA ASN A 78 -4.34 -5.93 10.51
C ASN A 78 -4.02 -7.05 11.51
N LYS A 79 -3.43 -8.15 11.04
CA LYS A 79 -3.09 -9.37 11.79
C LYS A 79 -1.57 -9.52 11.97
N LEU A 80 -0.89 -8.41 12.23
CA LEU A 80 0.57 -8.29 12.33
C LEU A 80 1.16 -9.11 13.48
#